data_AF-A0A7C7NU99-F1
#
_entry.id   AF-A0A7C7NU99-F1
#
_cell.length_a   1.000
_cell.length_b   1.000
_cell.length_c   1.000
_cell.angle_alpha   90.00
_cell.angle_beta   90.00
_cell.angle_gamma   90.00
#
_symmetry.space_group_name_H-M   'P 1'
#
loop_
_entity.id
_entity.type
_entity.pdbx_description
1 polymer ?
#
loop_
_entity_poly.entity_id
_entity_poly.type
_entity_poly.pdbx_seq_one_letter_code
_entity_poly.pdbx_strand_id
1 'polypeptide(L)'
;MLHSPDVAARVAHTGAYVRFDFTMPESLKETVIITAAAHQKSQYEFAAHARLARQAGVSDATIKAIADGTAPNGLTGDEELLVRYTTELLQDKKITDATFNAVQEKWGVRGVVDVTTLIGHYLLVAQILAAFDVDLAPGMTAELPV
;
A
#
# COMPACT_ATOMS: atom_id res chain seq x y z
N MET A 1 -10.09 2.03 -16.04
CA MET A 1 -11.39 1.65 -15.43
C MET A 1 -12.63 2.20 -16.13
N LEU A 2 -12.64 3.45 -16.64
CA LEU A 2 -13.86 4.05 -17.24
C LEU A 2 -14.42 3.30 -18.47
N HIS A 3 -13.65 2.39 -19.07
CA HIS A 3 -14.17 1.41 -20.05
C HIS A 3 -15.18 0.40 -19.46
N SER A 4 -15.30 0.32 -18.13
CA SER A 4 -16.33 -0.43 -17.39
C SER A 4 -16.83 0.42 -16.21
N PRO A 5 -17.85 1.27 -16.42
CA PRO A 5 -18.34 2.21 -15.41
C PRO A 5 -18.82 1.54 -14.11
N ASP A 6 -19.48 0.39 -14.22
CA ASP A 6 -19.98 -0.34 -13.05
C ASP A 6 -18.84 -0.85 -12.15
N VAL A 7 -17.76 -1.34 -12.77
CA VAL A 7 -16.55 -1.75 -12.03
C VAL A 7 -15.89 -0.52 -11.42
N ALA A 8 -15.74 0.57 -12.19
CA ALA A 8 -15.15 1.81 -11.71
C ALA A 8 -15.87 2.35 -10.46
N ALA A 9 -17.21 2.36 -10.46
CA ALA A 9 -18.00 2.81 -9.33
C ALA A 9 -17.78 1.92 -8.09
N ARG A 10 -17.82 0.60 -8.23
CA ARG A 10 -17.64 -0.35 -7.12
C ARG A 10 -16.23 -0.27 -6.52
N VAL A 11 -15.22 -0.19 -7.38
CA VAL A 11 -13.83 -0.02 -6.92
C VAL A 11 -13.64 1.33 -6.25
N ALA A 12 -14.26 2.40 -6.76
CA ALA A 12 -14.22 3.71 -6.12
C ALA A 12 -14.83 3.69 -4.70
N HIS A 13 -15.90 2.93 -4.46
CA HIS A 13 -16.46 2.76 -3.11
C HIS A 13 -15.48 2.08 -2.15
N THR A 14 -14.82 0.99 -2.58
CA THR A 14 -13.76 0.37 -1.77
C THR A 14 -12.61 1.35 -1.51
N GLY A 15 -12.20 2.08 -2.53
CA GLY A 15 -11.15 3.08 -2.43
C GLY A 15 -11.51 4.25 -1.51
N ALA A 16 -12.77 4.68 -1.49
CA ALA A 16 -13.26 5.70 -0.57
C ALA A 16 -13.21 5.19 0.88
N TYR A 17 -13.66 3.97 1.11
CA TYR A 17 -13.64 3.36 2.44
C TYR A 17 -12.23 3.30 3.02
N VAL A 18 -11.28 2.69 2.29
CA VAL A 18 -9.91 2.48 2.80
C VAL A 18 -9.12 3.77 2.94
N ARG A 19 -9.47 4.84 2.20
CA ARG A 19 -8.82 6.15 2.31
C ARG A 19 -9.44 7.03 3.39
N PHE A 20 -10.76 7.03 3.56
CA PHE A 20 -11.46 8.04 4.37
C PHE A 20 -12.20 7.47 5.59
N ASP A 21 -12.73 6.25 5.51
CA ASP A 21 -13.56 5.66 6.58
C ASP A 21 -12.76 4.73 7.50
N PHE A 22 -11.60 4.27 7.05
CA PHE A 22 -10.66 3.48 7.82
C PHE A 22 -9.90 4.34 8.84
N THR A 23 -10.11 4.05 10.13
CA THR A 23 -9.46 4.76 11.24
C THR A 23 -8.02 4.27 11.45
N MET A 24 -7.10 4.83 10.69
CA MET A 24 -5.65 4.67 10.82
C MET A 24 -4.97 5.98 10.40
N PRO A 25 -3.84 6.37 11.04
CA PRO A 25 -3.05 7.51 10.59
C PRO A 25 -2.74 7.44 9.10
N GLU A 26 -2.81 8.59 8.42
CA GLU A 26 -2.59 8.67 6.97
C GLU A 26 -1.20 8.16 6.57
N SER A 27 -0.17 8.47 7.36
CA SER A 27 1.19 7.96 7.14
C SER A 27 1.26 6.44 7.08
N LEU A 28 0.51 5.74 7.94
CA LEU A 28 0.48 4.29 7.99
C LEU A 28 -0.33 3.68 6.84
N LYS A 29 -1.43 4.33 6.43
CA LYS A 29 -2.16 3.94 5.22
C LYS A 29 -1.25 4.06 4.00
N GLU A 30 -0.59 5.20 3.83
CA GLU A 30 0.33 5.43 2.72
C GLU A 30 1.52 4.47 2.75
N THR A 31 2.04 4.12 3.93
CA THR A 31 3.09 3.08 4.08
C THR A 31 2.65 1.72 3.54
N VAL A 32 1.43 1.28 3.85
CA VAL A 32 0.86 0.04 3.30
C VAL A 32 0.71 0.13 1.77
N ILE A 33 0.25 1.27 1.27
CA ILE A 33 0.01 1.48 -0.18
C ILE A 33 1.32 1.42 -0.97
N ILE A 34 2.35 2.18 -0.56
CA ILE A 34 3.64 2.17 -1.27
C ILE A 34 4.32 0.81 -1.17
N THR A 35 4.12 0.06 -0.07
CA THR A 35 4.61 -1.31 0.05
C THR A 35 3.92 -2.25 -0.95
N ALA A 36 2.59 -2.17 -1.07
CA ALA A 36 1.84 -2.96 -2.05
C ALA A 36 2.25 -2.61 -3.49
N ALA A 37 2.39 -1.31 -3.80
CA ALA A 37 2.83 -0.85 -5.11
C ALA A 37 4.24 -1.33 -5.47
N ALA A 38 5.18 -1.31 -4.53
CA ALA A 38 6.54 -1.83 -4.72
C ALA A 38 6.53 -3.33 -5.05
N HIS A 39 5.73 -4.14 -4.33
CA HIS A 39 5.57 -5.57 -4.63
C HIS A 39 4.98 -5.83 -6.03
N GLN A 40 4.12 -4.94 -6.53
CA GLN A 40 3.57 -5.03 -7.89
C GLN A 40 4.46 -4.38 -8.96
N LYS A 41 5.58 -3.76 -8.56
CA LYS A 41 6.44 -2.94 -9.45
C LYS A 41 5.66 -1.83 -10.17
N SER A 42 4.60 -1.32 -9.53
CA SER A 42 3.72 -0.30 -10.07
C SER A 42 4.36 1.08 -9.92
N GLN A 43 5.14 1.52 -10.91
CA GLN A 43 5.81 2.84 -10.89
C GLN A 43 4.81 3.98 -10.70
N TYR A 44 3.66 3.90 -11.39
CA TYR A 44 2.61 4.92 -11.30
C TYR A 44 2.06 5.07 -9.89
N GLU A 45 1.61 3.97 -9.27
CA GLU A 45 1.07 4.04 -7.91
C GLU A 45 2.14 4.40 -6.90
N PHE A 46 3.34 3.82 -7.02
CA PHE A 46 4.41 4.09 -6.09
C PHE A 46 4.78 5.57 -6.10
N ALA A 47 5.01 6.18 -7.28
CA ALA A 47 5.34 7.60 -7.36
C ALA A 47 4.18 8.51 -6.90
N ALA A 48 2.92 8.15 -7.20
CA ALA A 48 1.76 8.91 -6.76
C ALA A 48 1.61 8.89 -5.23
N HIS A 49 1.80 7.73 -4.62
CA HIS A 49 1.62 7.50 -3.18
C HIS A 49 2.86 7.82 -2.37
N ALA A 50 4.08 7.74 -2.91
CA ALA A 50 5.28 8.22 -2.23
C ALA A 50 5.20 9.74 -1.97
N ARG A 51 4.63 10.51 -2.90
CA ARG A 51 4.32 11.92 -2.66
C ARG A 51 3.34 12.13 -1.50
N LEU A 52 2.28 11.32 -1.41
CA LEU A 52 1.29 11.39 -0.33
C LEU A 52 1.87 10.92 1.01
N ALA A 53 2.66 9.86 1.00
CA ALA A 53 3.40 9.35 2.16
C ALA A 53 4.29 10.45 2.77
N ARG A 54 5.05 11.18 1.95
CA ARG A 54 5.83 12.35 2.39
C ARG A 54 4.97 13.43 3.02
N GLN A 55 3.84 13.76 2.38
CA GLN A 55 2.89 14.76 2.89
C GLN A 55 2.29 14.35 4.24
N ALA A 56 2.07 13.05 4.44
CA ALA A 56 1.58 12.49 5.69
C ALA A 56 2.66 12.29 6.76
N GLY A 57 3.94 12.55 6.45
CA GLY A 57 5.06 12.51 7.38
C GLY A 57 5.89 11.22 7.39
N VAL A 58 5.71 10.32 6.42
CA VAL A 58 6.59 9.16 6.23
C VAL A 58 7.96 9.65 5.78
N SER A 59 9.03 9.16 6.41
CA SER A 59 10.39 9.61 6.12
C SER A 59 10.86 9.14 4.73
N ASP A 60 11.70 9.94 4.06
CA ASP A 60 12.34 9.53 2.79
C ASP A 60 13.16 8.24 2.96
N ALA A 61 13.73 8.01 4.15
CA ALA A 61 14.44 6.78 4.47
C ALA A 61 13.52 5.56 4.46
N THR A 62 12.33 5.67 5.06
CA THR A 62 11.29 4.62 5.02
C THR A 62 10.83 4.35 3.59
N ILE A 63 10.50 5.41 2.83
CA ILE A 63 10.05 5.29 1.43
C ILE A 63 11.13 4.61 0.58
N LYS A 64 12.38 5.05 0.72
CA LYS A 64 13.52 4.44 0.01
C LYS A 64 13.72 2.97 0.39
N ALA A 65 13.64 2.63 1.67
CA ALA A 65 13.79 1.25 2.13
C ALA A 65 12.71 0.34 1.52
N ILE A 66 11.48 0.83 1.37
CA ILE A 66 10.39 0.12 0.71
C ILE A 66 10.66 0.00 -0.80
N ALA A 67 11.06 1.09 -1.46
CA ALA A 67 11.39 1.08 -2.89
C ALA A 67 12.53 0.10 -3.23
N ASP A 68 13.57 0.06 -2.39
CA ASP A 68 14.74 -0.80 -2.55
C ASP A 68 14.47 -2.25 -2.11
N GLY A 69 13.30 -2.55 -1.54
CA GLY A 69 12.97 -3.89 -1.02
C GLY A 69 13.80 -4.31 0.19
N THR A 70 14.37 -3.36 0.94
CA THR A 70 15.15 -3.64 2.16
C THR A 70 14.28 -3.62 3.42
N ALA A 71 13.13 -2.94 3.37
CA ALA A 71 12.12 -2.98 4.43
C ALA A 71 11.49 -4.39 4.55
N PRO A 72 11.02 -4.81 5.75
CA PRO A 72 10.86 -4.03 6.99
C PRO A 72 12.17 -3.84 7.79
N ASN A 73 13.31 -4.37 7.33
CA ASN A 73 14.56 -4.24 8.08
C ASN A 73 14.97 -2.77 8.24
N GLY A 74 15.31 -2.36 9.46
CA GLY A 74 15.71 -0.99 9.79
C GLY A 74 14.55 -0.03 10.07
N LEU A 75 13.29 -0.46 9.85
CA LEU A 75 12.12 0.28 10.30
C LEU A 75 11.81 -0.09 11.76
N THR A 76 11.01 0.72 12.44
CA THR A 76 10.52 0.42 13.80
C THR A 76 9.05 0.79 13.96
N GLY A 77 8.43 0.31 15.04
CA GLY A 77 7.05 0.66 15.39
C GLY A 77 6.04 0.23 14.34
N ASP A 78 5.07 1.09 14.07
CA ASP A 78 3.92 0.76 13.24
C ASP A 78 4.23 0.64 11.75
N GLU A 79 5.19 1.44 11.26
CA GLU A 79 5.63 1.35 9.86
C GLU A 79 6.26 -0.02 9.62
N GLU A 80 7.13 -0.48 10.53
CA GLU A 80 7.75 -1.81 10.47
C GLU A 80 6.70 -2.92 10.46
N LEU A 81 5.75 -2.87 11.41
CA LEU A 81 4.71 -3.88 11.55
C LEU A 81 3.85 -3.97 10.28
N LEU A 82 3.46 -2.84 9.70
CA LEU A 82 2.59 -2.81 8.52
C LEU A 82 3.32 -3.18 7.24
N VAL A 83 4.60 -2.80 7.09
CA VAL A 83 5.44 -3.28 5.99
C VAL A 83 5.62 -4.79 6.10
N ARG A 84 5.92 -5.32 7.30
CA ARG A 84 6.04 -6.76 7.54
C ARG A 84 4.75 -7.49 7.21
N TYR A 85 3.61 -7.03 7.73
CA TYR A 85 2.29 -7.62 7.46
C TYR A 85 2.00 -7.67 5.96
N THR A 86 2.26 -6.56 5.25
CA THR A 86 2.04 -6.47 3.81
C THR A 86 2.99 -7.40 3.04
N THR A 87 4.25 -7.45 3.44
CA THR A 87 5.27 -8.29 2.81
C THR A 87 4.95 -9.78 2.99
N GLU A 88 4.66 -10.23 4.21
CA GLU A 88 4.26 -11.62 4.50
C GLU A 88 3.02 -12.03 3.68
N LEU A 89 2.01 -11.16 3.59
CA LEU A 89 0.82 -11.43 2.81
C LEU A 89 1.10 -11.51 1.30
N LEU A 90 1.89 -10.59 0.76
CA LEU A 90 2.12 -10.49 -0.69
C LEU A 90 3.20 -11.44 -1.20
N GLN A 91 4.25 -11.69 -0.44
CA GLN A 91 5.35 -12.55 -0.82
C GLN A 91 5.09 -14.00 -0.38
N ASP A 92 4.84 -14.21 0.90
CA ASP A 92 4.78 -15.57 1.49
C ASP A 92 3.38 -16.17 1.41
N LYS A 93 2.38 -15.36 1.04
CA LYS A 93 0.94 -15.73 0.99
C LYS A 93 0.41 -16.25 2.32
N LYS A 94 1.09 -15.90 3.41
CA LYS A 94 0.79 -16.33 4.76
C LYS A 94 1.35 -15.32 5.73
N ILE A 95 0.48 -14.80 6.59
CA ILE A 95 0.88 -13.95 7.72
C ILE A 95 1.20 -14.87 8.91
N THR A 96 2.28 -14.59 9.61
CA THR A 96 2.64 -15.32 10.83
C THR A 96 1.70 -14.95 11.97
N ASP A 97 1.51 -15.87 12.92
CA ASP A 97 0.65 -15.61 14.09
C ASP A 97 1.13 -14.37 14.87
N ALA A 98 2.46 -14.17 14.96
CA ALA A 98 3.03 -13.01 15.64
C ALA A 98 2.63 -11.69 14.96
N THR A 99 2.79 -11.59 13.65
CA THR A 99 2.44 -10.39 12.87
C THR A 99 0.94 -10.15 12.85
N PHE A 100 0.13 -11.21 12.70
CA PHE A 100 -1.34 -11.12 12.77
C PHE A 100 -1.81 -10.60 14.13
N ASN A 101 -1.32 -11.21 15.23
CA ASN A 101 -1.71 -10.85 16.58
C ASN A 101 -1.31 -9.42 16.92
N ALA A 102 -0.13 -8.96 16.46
CA ALA A 102 0.31 -7.58 16.69
C ALA A 102 -0.61 -6.55 16.00
N VAL A 103 -1.03 -6.80 14.75
CA VAL A 103 -2.01 -5.93 14.07
C VAL A 103 -3.38 -6.01 14.77
N GLN A 104 -3.81 -7.19 15.16
CA GLN A 104 -5.08 -7.40 15.87
C GLN A 104 -5.11 -6.72 17.23
N GLU A 105 -4.04 -6.77 18.01
CA GLU A 105 -3.95 -6.11 19.31
C GLU A 105 -4.11 -4.59 19.17
N LYS A 106 -3.57 -4.03 18.09
CA LYS A 106 -3.48 -2.59 17.90
C LYS A 106 -4.72 -1.97 17.24
N TRP A 107 -5.35 -2.68 16.30
CA TRP A 107 -6.52 -2.18 15.56
C TRP A 107 -7.74 -3.10 15.60
N GLY A 108 -7.69 -4.17 16.39
CA GLY A 108 -8.74 -5.17 16.49
C GLY A 108 -8.85 -6.03 15.24
N VAL A 109 -9.79 -6.98 15.27
CA VAL A 109 -10.13 -7.82 14.11
C VAL A 109 -10.59 -6.97 12.93
N ARG A 110 -11.32 -5.87 13.19
CA ARG A 110 -11.74 -4.94 12.15
C ARG A 110 -10.53 -4.31 11.46
N GLY A 111 -9.52 -3.87 12.20
CA GLY A 111 -8.29 -3.32 11.63
C GLY A 111 -7.54 -4.32 10.75
N VAL A 112 -7.50 -5.59 11.12
CA VAL A 112 -6.94 -6.65 10.26
C VAL A 112 -7.67 -6.73 8.92
N VAL A 113 -9.01 -6.70 8.94
CA VAL A 113 -9.83 -6.70 7.71
C VAL A 113 -9.58 -5.42 6.90
N ASP A 114 -9.53 -4.26 7.54
CA ASP A 114 -9.35 -2.97 6.88
C ASP A 114 -7.96 -2.86 6.22
N VAL A 115 -6.89 -3.23 6.92
CA VAL A 115 -5.51 -3.26 6.35
C VAL A 115 -5.41 -4.25 5.19
N THR A 116 -5.99 -5.45 5.34
CA THR A 116 -5.99 -6.46 4.27
C THR A 116 -6.77 -5.96 3.04
N THR A 117 -7.88 -5.25 3.28
CA THR A 117 -8.69 -4.65 2.21
C THR A 117 -7.96 -3.50 1.52
N LEU A 118 -7.21 -2.68 2.28
CA LEU A 118 -6.36 -1.62 1.72
C LEU A 118 -5.31 -2.21 0.78
N ILE A 119 -4.62 -3.27 1.19
CA ILE A 119 -3.66 -4.00 0.34
C ILE A 119 -4.37 -4.51 -0.92
N GLY A 120 -5.49 -5.22 -0.77
CA GLY A 120 -6.24 -5.78 -1.90
C GLY A 120 -6.76 -4.73 -2.88
N HIS A 121 -7.18 -3.57 -2.39
CA HIS A 121 -7.62 -2.46 -3.23
C HIS A 121 -6.49 -1.98 -4.14
N TYR A 122 -5.29 -1.78 -3.60
CA TYR A 122 -4.14 -1.32 -4.38
C TYR A 122 -3.52 -2.42 -5.26
N LEU A 123 -3.64 -3.70 -4.90
CA LEU A 123 -3.34 -4.78 -5.86
C LEU A 123 -4.27 -4.73 -7.08
N LEU A 124 -5.56 -4.50 -6.87
CA LEU A 124 -6.54 -4.42 -7.94
C LEU A 124 -6.25 -3.22 -8.87
N VAL A 125 -5.94 -2.05 -8.28
CA VAL A 125 -5.58 -0.85 -9.04
C VAL A 125 -4.28 -1.09 -9.82
N ALA A 126 -3.24 -1.61 -9.19
CA ALA A 126 -1.97 -1.99 -9.82
C ALA A 126 -2.17 -2.89 -11.04
N GLN A 127 -2.99 -3.93 -10.91
CA GLN A 127 -3.27 -4.88 -11.99
C GLN A 127 -3.95 -4.22 -13.19
N ILE A 128 -4.86 -3.28 -12.95
CA ILE A 128 -5.51 -2.54 -14.03
C ILE A 128 -4.54 -1.56 -14.69
N LEU A 129 -3.67 -0.90 -13.92
CA LEU A 129 -2.63 -0.04 -14.50
C LEU A 129 -1.66 -0.86 -15.36
N ALA A 130 -1.20 -2.01 -14.87
CA ALA A 130 -0.31 -2.90 -15.60
C ALA A 130 -0.96 -3.47 -16.87
N ALA A 131 -2.23 -3.89 -16.81
CA ALA A 131 -2.95 -4.44 -17.96
C ALA A 131 -3.14 -3.43 -19.11
N PHE A 132 -3.11 -2.14 -18.80
CA PHE A 132 -3.23 -1.05 -19.76
C PHE A 132 -1.89 -0.34 -20.03
N ASP A 133 -0.78 -0.86 -19.51
CA ASP A 133 0.57 -0.31 -19.67
C ASP A 133 0.63 1.20 -19.37
N VAL A 134 0.07 1.59 -18.22
CA VAL A 134 -0.04 3.00 -17.85
C VAL A 134 1.31 3.57 -17.42
N ASP A 135 1.83 4.50 -18.21
CA ASP A 135 3.03 5.29 -17.92
C ASP A 135 2.83 6.29 -16.77
N LEU A 136 3.96 6.75 -16.20
CA LEU A 136 3.98 7.89 -15.29
C LEU A 136 3.35 9.13 -15.93
N ALA A 137 2.53 9.84 -15.16
CA ALA A 137 1.98 11.11 -15.62
C ALA A 137 3.09 12.18 -15.76
N PRO A 138 2.93 13.17 -16.66
CA PRO A 138 3.87 14.28 -16.78
C PRO A 138 4.16 14.95 -15.43
N GLY A 139 5.45 15.08 -15.09
CA GLY A 139 5.91 15.67 -13.83
C GLY A 139 6.04 14.70 -12.66
N MET A 140 5.74 13.42 -12.84
CA MET A 140 6.06 12.37 -11.87
C MET A 140 7.46 11.80 -12.12
N THR A 141 8.14 11.44 -11.04
CA THR A 141 9.48 10.83 -11.06
C THR A 141 9.36 9.35 -10.73
N ALA A 142 10.05 8.48 -11.47
CA ALA A 142 10.18 7.08 -11.12
C ALA A 142 11.00 6.92 -9.83
N GLU A 143 10.49 6.13 -8.89
CA GLU A 143 11.14 5.93 -7.59
C GLU A 143 11.45 4.46 -7.29
N LEU A 144 10.87 3.51 -8.04
CA LEU A 144 11.26 2.11 -7.95
C LEU A 144 12.49 1.82 -8.83
N PRO A 145 13.35 0.86 -8.42
CA PRO A 145 14.41 0.34 -9.28
C PRO A 145 13.84 -0.24 -10.59
N VAL A 146 14.61 -0.07 -11.68
CA VAL A 146 14.28 -0.61 -13.02
C VAL A 146 14.74 -2.06 -13.14
#